data_AF-A0AAD4C4J3-F1
#
_entry.id   AF-A0AAD4C4J3-F1
#
_cell.length_a   1.000
_cell.length_b   1.000
_cell.length_c   1.000
_cell.angle_alpha   90.00
_cell.angle_beta   90.00
_cell.angle_gamma   90.00
#
_symmetry.space_group_name_H-M   'P 1'
#
loop_
_entity.id
_entity.type
_entity.pdbx_description
1 polymer ?
#
loop_
_entity_poly.entity_id
_entity_poly.type
_entity_poly.pdbx_seq_one_letter_code
_entity_poly.pdbx_strand_id
1 'polypeptide(L)'
;MQALNPEEVQDILNVTAQSITRHCGLTNDPSNPDVRSEEHRLIDLSRQVGLFSRQQITTPLNILIRFSAKHLPALVAQYKKHTAPYNIATVMINAVCHLPYFVRYQKTPAASDLAVLQATRIANTMDDPSEPKIIFEICQFLSTFLVLQGTTAIPEDVKQKLIPKLNTWRRRYQGQFPGETSDRCYLSLTGSLEMVVLSKMMKETLEKPLNQCGVRGCDRRVDSVGPELQQCSRQCGASHQKQHWTEHKKSCYPATF
;
A
#
# COMPACT_ATOMS: atom_id res chain seq x y z
N MET A 1 -8.30 -11.00 26.10
CA MET A 1 -7.19 -11.40 25.20
C MET A 1 -6.75 -12.80 25.60
N GLN A 2 -6.88 -13.79 24.71
CA GLN A 2 -6.21 -15.08 24.90
C GLN A 2 -4.70 -14.88 24.83
N ALA A 3 -3.96 -15.58 25.70
CA ALA A 3 -2.51 -15.62 25.63
C ALA A 3 -2.09 -16.39 24.37
N LEU A 4 -1.18 -15.80 23.59
CA LEU A 4 -0.59 -16.47 22.43
C LEU A 4 0.28 -17.63 22.91
N ASN A 5 0.24 -18.74 22.19
CA ASN A 5 1.15 -19.85 22.45
C ASN A 5 2.58 -19.53 21.92
N PRO A 6 3.62 -20.23 22.37
CA PRO A 6 5.00 -19.95 21.96
C PRO A 6 5.25 -20.02 20.45
N GLU A 7 4.55 -20.89 19.74
CA GLU A 7 4.68 -21.03 18.28
C GLU A 7 4.09 -19.83 17.55
N GLU A 8 2.93 -19.33 17.99
CA GLU A 8 2.29 -18.12 17.46
C GLU A 8 3.16 -16.88 17.69
N VAL A 9 3.77 -16.77 18.87
CA VAL A 9 4.72 -15.69 19.16
C VAL A 9 5.91 -15.77 18.21
N GLN A 10 6.47 -16.96 17.99
CA GLN A 10 7.60 -17.13 17.10
C GLN A 10 7.23 -16.80 15.63
N ASP A 11 6.02 -17.17 15.20
CA ASP A 11 5.49 -16.88 13.86
C ASP A 11 5.33 -15.37 13.61
N ILE A 12 4.89 -14.63 14.64
CA ILE A 12 4.77 -13.16 14.58
C ILE A 12 6.14 -12.48 14.58
N LEU A 13 7.13 -13.01 15.30
CA LEU A 13 8.44 -12.39 15.44
C LEU A 13 9.39 -12.70 14.27
N ASN A 14 9.33 -13.91 13.71
CA ASN A 14 10.17 -14.34 12.58
C ASN A 14 9.52 -14.00 11.23
N VAL A 15 9.37 -12.71 10.95
CA VAL A 15 8.69 -12.30 9.71
C VAL A 15 9.55 -12.62 8.49
N THR A 16 8.99 -13.40 7.56
CA THR A 16 9.60 -13.78 6.28
C THR A 16 8.64 -13.44 5.14
N ALA A 17 9.13 -13.42 3.90
CA ALA A 17 8.25 -13.25 2.74
C ALA A 17 7.18 -14.36 2.67
N GLN A 18 7.53 -15.58 3.09
CA GLN A 18 6.61 -16.73 3.10
C GLN A 18 5.55 -16.58 4.18
N SER A 19 5.90 -16.17 5.40
CA SER A 19 4.93 -15.97 6.48
C SER A 19 3.91 -14.88 6.10
N ILE A 20 4.36 -13.74 5.55
CA ILE A 20 3.47 -12.69 5.03
C ILE A 20 2.54 -13.23 3.94
N THR A 21 3.09 -13.95 2.97
CA THR A 21 2.30 -14.50 1.85
C THR A 21 1.22 -15.46 2.33
N ARG A 22 1.53 -16.27 3.36
CA ARG A 22 0.57 -17.17 4.01
C ARG A 22 -0.51 -16.40 4.78
N HIS A 23 -0.16 -15.41 5.59
CA HIS A 23 -1.15 -14.58 6.28
C HIS A 23 -2.03 -13.80 5.30
N CYS A 24 -1.50 -13.44 4.13
CA CYS A 24 -2.28 -12.86 3.05
C CYS A 24 -3.27 -13.85 2.41
N GLY A 25 -3.16 -15.15 2.66
CA GLY A 25 -3.95 -16.18 1.98
C GLY A 25 -3.53 -16.37 0.52
N LEU A 26 -2.29 -16.03 0.18
CA LEU A 26 -1.75 -16.14 -1.18
C LEU A 26 -0.95 -17.43 -1.40
N THR A 27 -0.77 -18.24 -0.36
CA THR A 27 -0.25 -19.61 -0.47
C THR A 27 -1.37 -20.60 -0.25
N ASN A 28 -1.62 -21.45 -1.24
CA ASN A 28 -2.34 -22.71 -1.05
C ASN A 28 -1.29 -23.80 -0.94
N ASP A 29 -0.73 -24.01 0.25
CA ASP A 29 0.03 -25.24 0.51
C ASP A 29 -1.01 -26.33 0.85
N PRO A 30 -1.29 -27.29 -0.06
CA PRO A 30 -2.28 -28.32 0.20
C PRO A 30 -1.84 -29.26 1.33
N SER A 31 -0.53 -29.32 1.61
CA SER A 31 0.06 -30.17 2.64
C SER A 31 0.02 -29.54 4.03
N ASN A 32 -0.16 -28.22 4.12
CA ASN A 32 -0.30 -27.49 5.37
C ASN A 32 -1.27 -26.29 5.21
N PRO A 33 -2.59 -26.57 5.11
CA PRO A 33 -3.58 -25.51 4.94
C PRO A 33 -3.63 -24.63 6.20
N ASP A 34 -3.59 -23.31 6.02
CA ASP A 34 -3.77 -22.36 7.12
C ASP A 34 -5.25 -22.36 7.56
N VAL A 35 -5.54 -23.15 8.60
CA VAL A 35 -6.90 -23.34 9.17
C VAL A 35 -7.41 -22.14 9.97
N ARG A 36 -6.58 -21.09 10.18
CA ARG A 36 -6.99 -19.92 10.95
C ARG A 36 -8.08 -19.14 10.22
N SER A 37 -8.97 -18.49 10.98
CA SER A 37 -9.95 -17.57 10.41
C SER A 37 -9.27 -16.35 9.78
N GLU A 38 -9.96 -15.68 8.84
CA GLU A 38 -9.47 -14.46 8.22
C GLU A 38 -9.18 -13.37 9.27
N GLU A 39 -10.04 -13.25 10.27
CA GLU A 39 -9.86 -12.30 11.38
C GLU A 39 -8.57 -12.56 12.17
N HIS A 40 -8.27 -13.81 12.51
CA HIS A 40 -7.01 -14.16 13.17
C HIS A 40 -5.80 -13.83 12.31
N ARG A 41 -5.83 -14.19 11.00
CA ARG A 41 -4.74 -13.85 10.08
C ARG A 41 -4.56 -12.34 9.92
N LEU A 42 -5.65 -11.57 9.92
CA LEU A 42 -5.62 -10.11 9.87
C LEU A 42 -4.94 -9.51 11.09
N ILE A 43 -5.24 -10.03 12.29
CA ILE A 43 -4.61 -9.60 13.54
C ILE A 43 -3.11 -9.89 13.51
N ASP A 44 -2.71 -11.11 13.13
CA ASP A 44 -1.30 -11.50 13.09
C ASP A 44 -0.52 -10.72 12.03
N LEU A 45 -1.08 -10.53 10.84
CA LEU A 45 -0.48 -9.70 9.81
C LEU A 45 -0.33 -8.25 10.28
N SER A 46 -1.35 -7.69 10.93
CA SER A 46 -1.30 -6.33 11.47
C SER A 46 -0.20 -6.17 12.52
N ARG A 47 0.06 -7.21 13.33
CA ARG A 47 1.19 -7.23 14.28
C ARG A 47 2.52 -7.28 13.54
N GLN A 48 2.69 -8.17 12.56
CA GLN A 48 3.92 -8.28 11.77
C GLN A 48 4.24 -6.96 11.02
N VAL A 49 3.25 -6.36 10.36
CA VAL A 49 3.39 -5.06 9.70
C VAL A 49 3.73 -3.96 10.72
N GLY A 50 3.09 -3.97 11.89
CA GLY A 50 3.39 -3.02 12.96
C GLY A 50 4.83 -3.13 13.49
N LEU A 51 5.40 -4.34 13.52
CA LEU A 51 6.81 -4.55 13.87
C LEU A 51 7.75 -3.94 12.82
N PHE A 52 7.43 -4.05 11.54
CA PHE A 52 8.21 -3.43 10.47
C PHE A 52 8.25 -1.91 10.56
N SER A 53 7.14 -1.27 10.88
CA SER A 53 7.07 0.19 11.01
C SER A 53 7.84 0.74 12.22
N ARG A 54 8.10 -0.10 13.24
CA ARG A 54 8.83 0.29 14.48
C ARG A 54 10.32 -0.03 14.43
N GLN A 55 10.70 -1.07 13.70
CA GLN A 55 12.09 -1.48 13.59
C GLN A 55 12.78 -0.68 12.48
N GLN A 56 13.72 0.20 12.85
CA GLN A 56 14.64 0.89 11.92
C GLN A 56 15.65 -0.05 11.25
N ILE A 57 15.27 -1.28 10.95
CA ILE A 57 16.13 -2.32 10.39
C ILE A 57 15.91 -2.36 8.87
N THR A 58 16.98 -2.53 8.10
CA THR A 58 16.95 -2.63 6.62
C THR A 58 16.36 -3.96 6.11
N THR A 59 16.35 -5.00 6.94
CA THR A 59 15.84 -6.35 6.65
C THR A 59 14.33 -6.40 6.34
N PRO A 60 13.43 -5.76 7.11
CA PRO A 60 12.01 -5.61 6.77
C PRO A 60 11.73 -5.12 5.34
N LEU A 61 12.50 -4.14 4.86
CA LEU A 61 12.24 -3.51 3.58
C LEU A 61 12.46 -4.48 2.41
N ASN A 62 13.53 -5.28 2.43
CA ASN A 62 13.79 -6.26 1.37
C ASN A 62 12.70 -7.35 1.30
N ILE A 63 12.12 -7.73 2.43
CA ILE A 63 11.00 -8.68 2.49
C ILE A 63 9.78 -8.08 1.77
N LEU A 64 9.41 -6.84 2.10
CA LEU A 64 8.27 -6.16 1.49
C LEU A 64 8.47 -5.89 -0.01
N ILE A 65 9.70 -5.54 -0.41
CA ILE A 65 10.08 -5.35 -1.82
C ILE A 65 9.93 -6.67 -2.59
N ARG A 66 10.50 -7.77 -2.06
CA ARG A 66 10.41 -9.09 -2.68
C ARG A 66 8.96 -9.57 -2.76
N PHE A 67 8.19 -9.38 -1.70
CA PHE A 67 6.77 -9.68 -1.67
C PHE A 67 6.03 -8.90 -2.76
N SER A 68 6.27 -7.59 -2.85
CA SER A 68 5.61 -6.71 -3.82
C SER A 68 5.89 -7.12 -5.26
N ALA A 69 7.15 -7.41 -5.60
CA ALA A 69 7.54 -7.83 -6.94
C ALA A 69 6.81 -9.11 -7.39
N LYS A 70 6.56 -10.06 -6.48
CA LYS A 70 6.00 -11.37 -6.80
C LYS A 70 4.48 -11.45 -6.69
N HIS A 71 3.90 -10.78 -5.69
CA HIS A 71 2.54 -11.10 -5.21
C HIS A 71 1.53 -9.95 -5.36
N LEU A 72 1.94 -8.76 -5.82
CA LEU A 72 1.01 -7.62 -6.00
C LEU A 72 -0.21 -7.95 -6.86
N PRO A 73 -0.11 -8.61 -8.03
CA PRO A 73 -1.29 -8.91 -8.84
C PRO A 73 -2.30 -9.79 -8.10
N ALA A 74 -1.83 -10.83 -7.43
CA ALA A 74 -2.68 -11.74 -6.67
C ALA A 74 -3.31 -11.04 -5.45
N LEU A 75 -2.54 -10.22 -4.73
CA LEU A 75 -3.03 -9.44 -3.60
C LEU A 75 -4.12 -8.45 -4.03
N VAL A 76 -3.94 -7.76 -5.15
CA VAL A 76 -4.93 -6.82 -5.68
C VAL A 76 -6.16 -7.55 -6.22
N ALA A 77 -6.01 -8.71 -6.85
CA ALA A 77 -7.14 -9.54 -7.25
C ALA A 77 -7.96 -10.00 -6.03
N GLN A 78 -7.31 -10.40 -4.94
CA GLN A 78 -7.97 -10.70 -3.68
C GLN A 78 -8.67 -9.46 -3.11
N TYR A 79 -7.98 -8.32 -3.03
CA TYR A 79 -8.56 -7.06 -2.59
C TYR A 79 -9.83 -6.71 -3.39
N LYS A 80 -9.84 -6.90 -4.72
CA LYS A 80 -11.01 -6.65 -5.58
C LYS A 80 -12.21 -7.57 -5.27
N LYS A 81 -11.98 -8.78 -4.76
CA LYS A 81 -13.04 -9.74 -4.40
C LYS A 81 -13.74 -9.43 -3.08
N HIS A 82 -13.09 -8.75 -2.14
CA HIS A 82 -13.70 -8.42 -0.85
C HIS A 82 -14.72 -7.27 -0.97
N THR A 83 -15.69 -7.19 -0.07
CA THR A 83 -16.63 -6.06 0.01
C THR A 83 -16.28 -5.09 1.14
N ALA A 84 -15.64 -5.58 2.20
CA ALA A 84 -15.24 -4.76 3.34
C ALA A 84 -14.12 -3.76 2.96
N PRO A 85 -14.17 -2.50 3.44
CA PRO A 85 -13.12 -1.51 3.21
C PRO A 85 -11.81 -1.83 3.96
N TYR A 86 -11.89 -2.62 5.04
CA TYR A 86 -10.76 -3.10 5.81
C TYR A 86 -10.72 -4.63 5.77
N ASN A 87 -9.63 -5.17 5.26
CA ASN A 87 -9.38 -6.61 5.14
C ASN A 87 -7.86 -6.84 5.07
N ILE A 88 -7.45 -8.11 4.98
CA ILE A 88 -6.03 -8.49 4.91
C ILE A 88 -5.29 -7.81 3.77
N ALA A 89 -5.91 -7.73 2.59
CA ALA A 89 -5.28 -7.12 1.44
C ALA A 89 -5.14 -5.60 1.61
N THR A 90 -6.10 -4.92 2.25
CA THR A 90 -5.96 -3.50 2.62
C THR A 90 -4.72 -3.26 3.49
N VAL A 91 -4.54 -4.05 4.56
CA VAL A 91 -3.37 -3.92 5.47
C VAL A 91 -2.06 -4.12 4.71
N MET A 92 -1.99 -5.18 3.91
CA MET A 92 -0.76 -5.49 3.19
C MET A 92 -0.45 -4.47 2.10
N ILE A 93 -1.46 -3.99 1.37
CA ILE A 93 -1.24 -2.96 0.34
C ILE A 93 -0.78 -1.65 1.00
N ASN A 94 -1.37 -1.23 2.13
CA ASN A 94 -0.89 -0.09 2.93
C ASN A 94 0.60 -0.24 3.28
N ALA A 95 1.04 -1.44 3.65
CA ALA A 95 2.43 -1.70 4.00
C ALA A 95 3.40 -1.55 2.81
N VAL A 96 2.93 -1.67 1.57
CA VAL A 96 3.80 -1.65 0.36
C VAL A 96 3.51 -0.51 -0.60
N CYS A 97 2.52 0.34 -0.33
CA CYS A 97 2.04 1.33 -1.29
C CYS A 97 3.06 2.44 -1.61
N HIS A 98 4.06 2.61 -0.75
CA HIS A 98 5.17 3.54 -0.94
C HIS A 98 6.34 2.93 -1.74
N LEU A 99 6.31 1.63 -2.04
CA LEU A 99 7.39 0.94 -2.74
C LEU A 99 7.29 1.16 -4.26
N PRO A 100 8.43 1.24 -4.97
CA PRO A 100 8.45 1.44 -6.43
C PRO A 100 7.66 0.39 -7.22
N TYR A 101 7.63 -0.87 -6.76
CA TYR A 101 6.84 -1.92 -7.39
C TYR A 101 5.35 -1.62 -7.37
N PHE A 102 4.82 -1.10 -6.26
CA PHE A 102 3.41 -0.74 -6.19
C PHE A 102 3.11 0.46 -7.08
N VAL A 103 3.94 1.50 -7.05
CA VAL A 103 3.78 2.68 -7.90
C VAL A 103 3.85 2.30 -9.39
N ARG A 104 4.70 1.35 -9.77
CA ARG A 104 4.72 0.79 -11.13
C ARG A 104 3.45 0.00 -11.42
N TYR A 105 3.02 -0.88 -10.51
CA TYR A 105 1.79 -1.66 -10.68
C TYR A 105 0.56 -0.77 -10.90
N GLN A 106 0.49 0.38 -10.22
CA GLN A 106 -0.57 1.38 -10.39
C GLN A 106 -0.70 1.94 -11.82
N LYS A 107 0.35 1.82 -12.65
CA LYS A 107 0.32 2.22 -14.07
C LYS A 107 -0.23 1.11 -14.99
N THR A 108 -0.53 -0.08 -14.45
CA THR A 108 -1.12 -1.19 -15.22
C THR A 108 -2.66 -1.10 -15.22
N PRO A 109 -3.33 -1.64 -16.26
CA PRO A 109 -4.79 -1.73 -16.27
C PRO A 109 -5.36 -2.53 -15.10
N ALA A 110 -4.63 -3.54 -14.59
CA ALA A 110 -5.09 -4.36 -13.47
C ALA A 110 -5.27 -3.57 -12.17
N ALA A 111 -4.56 -2.44 -12.03
CA ALA A 111 -4.65 -1.53 -10.89
C ALA A 111 -5.67 -0.41 -11.07
N SER A 112 -6.39 -0.34 -12.19
CA SER A 112 -7.43 0.67 -12.38
C SER A 112 -8.51 0.56 -11.30
N ASP A 113 -9.13 1.70 -11.02
CA ASP A 113 -10.35 1.85 -10.22
C ASP A 113 -10.23 1.50 -8.74
N LEU A 114 -9.01 1.34 -8.21
CA LEU A 114 -8.79 1.05 -6.80
C LEU A 114 -9.25 2.21 -5.90
N ALA A 115 -9.08 3.47 -6.35
CA ALA A 115 -9.63 4.64 -5.65
C ALA A 115 -11.16 4.58 -5.57
N VAL A 116 -11.81 4.30 -6.70
CA VAL A 116 -13.27 4.20 -6.81
C VAL A 116 -13.79 3.07 -5.93
N LEU A 117 -13.13 1.92 -5.97
CA LEU A 117 -13.50 0.75 -5.20
C LEU A 117 -13.41 1.01 -3.69
N GLN A 118 -12.30 1.55 -3.21
CA GLN A 118 -12.15 1.87 -1.78
C GLN A 118 -13.15 2.94 -1.33
N ALA A 119 -13.33 3.99 -2.13
CA ALA A 119 -14.30 5.06 -1.83
C ALA A 119 -15.72 4.49 -1.71
N THR A 120 -16.12 3.63 -2.64
CA THR A 120 -17.44 2.97 -2.66
C THR A 120 -17.66 2.11 -1.43
N ARG A 121 -16.66 1.31 -1.03
CA ARG A 121 -16.75 0.45 0.16
C ARG A 121 -16.91 1.28 1.42
N ILE A 122 -16.12 2.34 1.60
CA ILE A 122 -16.21 3.24 2.77
C ILE A 122 -17.57 3.95 2.79
N ALA A 123 -18.04 4.43 1.63
CA ALA A 123 -19.33 5.10 1.51
C ALA A 123 -20.49 4.19 1.93
N ASN A 124 -20.44 2.91 1.55
CA ASN A 124 -21.51 1.95 1.78
C ASN A 124 -21.44 1.21 3.13
N THR A 125 -20.40 1.42 3.95
CA THR A 125 -20.41 0.87 5.32
C THR A 125 -21.54 1.51 6.12
N MET A 126 -22.42 0.71 6.72
CA MET A 126 -23.54 1.24 7.51
C MET A 126 -23.06 1.83 8.84
N ASP A 127 -22.19 1.08 9.53
CA ASP A 127 -21.68 1.45 10.84
C ASP A 127 -20.24 1.98 10.76
N ASP A 128 -19.92 2.93 11.64
CA ASP A 128 -18.53 3.34 11.84
C ASP A 128 -17.74 2.18 12.49
N PRO A 129 -16.48 1.95 12.09
CA PRO A 129 -15.63 0.99 12.79
C PRO A 129 -15.53 1.35 14.28
N SER A 130 -15.68 0.35 15.15
CA SER A 130 -15.56 0.52 16.61
C SER A 130 -14.16 0.97 17.03
N GLU A 131 -13.13 0.57 16.29
CA GLU A 131 -11.74 0.91 16.54
C GLU A 131 -11.28 2.09 15.67
N PRO A 132 -10.85 3.23 16.26
CA PRO A 132 -10.37 4.39 15.50
C PRO A 132 -9.17 4.08 14.59
N LYS A 133 -8.36 3.08 14.95
CA LYS A 133 -7.25 2.61 14.12
C LYS A 133 -7.72 2.12 12.75
N ILE A 134 -8.88 1.46 12.67
CA ILE A 134 -9.44 0.99 11.39
C ILE A 134 -9.78 2.18 10.50
N ILE A 135 -10.35 3.26 11.06
CA ILE A 135 -10.62 4.51 10.32
C ILE A 135 -9.32 5.09 9.77
N PHE A 136 -8.27 5.18 10.61
CA PHE A 136 -6.95 5.60 10.16
C PHE A 136 -6.45 4.77 8.97
N GLU A 137 -6.49 3.43 9.07
CA GLU A 137 -5.98 2.54 8.03
C GLU A 137 -6.76 2.67 6.71
N ILE A 138 -8.10 2.68 6.75
CA ILE A 138 -8.91 2.79 5.53
C ILE A 138 -8.79 4.17 4.87
N CYS A 139 -8.64 5.24 5.66
CA CYS A 139 -8.45 6.59 5.15
C CYS A 139 -7.02 6.82 4.66
N GLN A 140 -5.99 6.30 5.34
CA GLN A 140 -4.61 6.30 4.84
C GLN A 140 -4.53 5.57 3.49
N PHE A 141 -5.25 4.44 3.38
CA PHE A 141 -5.30 3.67 2.15
C PHE A 141 -5.98 4.43 1.01
N LEU A 142 -7.18 4.95 1.27
CA LEU A 142 -7.90 5.77 0.30
C LEU A 142 -7.06 6.98 -0.13
N SER A 143 -6.47 7.72 0.81
CA SER A 143 -5.63 8.88 0.53
C SER A 143 -4.49 8.54 -0.44
N THR A 144 -3.89 7.35 -0.32
CA THR A 144 -2.84 6.91 -1.24
C THR A 144 -3.36 6.72 -2.65
N PHE A 145 -4.54 6.11 -2.82
CA PHE A 145 -5.16 5.98 -4.13
C PHE A 145 -5.60 7.31 -4.72
N LEU A 146 -6.14 8.23 -3.92
CA LEU A 146 -6.50 9.57 -4.39
C LEU A 146 -5.27 10.34 -4.90
N VAL A 147 -4.12 10.18 -4.26
CA VAL A 147 -2.84 10.76 -4.73
C VAL A 147 -2.42 10.15 -6.08
N LEU A 148 -2.49 8.82 -6.23
CA LEU A 148 -1.97 8.14 -7.41
C LEU A 148 -2.94 8.18 -8.62
N GLN A 149 -4.23 7.97 -8.37
CA GLN A 149 -5.29 7.84 -9.39
C GLN A 149 -6.16 9.10 -9.55
N GLY A 150 -6.12 10.02 -8.60
CA GLY A 150 -6.99 11.20 -8.58
C GLY A 150 -8.41 10.90 -8.08
N THR A 151 -9.29 11.90 -8.20
CA THR A 151 -10.68 11.86 -7.69
C THR A 151 -11.73 11.88 -8.80
N THR A 152 -11.32 12.11 -10.05
CA THR A 152 -12.21 12.33 -11.20
C THR A 152 -13.10 11.11 -11.49
N ALA A 153 -12.56 9.91 -11.36
CA ALA A 153 -13.28 8.67 -11.66
C ALA A 153 -14.28 8.26 -10.55
N ILE A 154 -14.27 8.92 -9.38
CA ILE A 154 -15.17 8.58 -8.27
C ILE A 154 -16.57 9.12 -8.58
N PRO A 155 -17.61 8.26 -8.63
CA PRO A 155 -18.98 8.67 -8.90
C PRO A 155 -19.50 9.70 -7.89
N GLU A 156 -20.40 10.59 -8.34
CA GLU A 156 -20.93 11.66 -7.51
C GLU A 156 -21.81 11.14 -6.37
N ASP A 157 -22.59 10.09 -6.60
CA ASP A 157 -23.41 9.44 -5.56
C ASP A 157 -22.53 8.81 -4.45
N VAL A 158 -21.35 8.30 -4.81
CA VAL A 158 -20.36 7.82 -3.85
C VAL A 158 -19.78 8.99 -3.05
N LYS A 159 -19.44 10.12 -3.70
CA LYS A 159 -18.94 11.32 -3.02
C LYS A 159 -19.96 11.91 -2.04
N GLN A 160 -21.23 11.98 -2.43
CA GLN A 160 -22.33 12.47 -1.60
C GLN A 160 -22.50 11.69 -0.30
N LYS A 161 -22.23 10.37 -0.31
CA LYS A 161 -22.23 9.53 0.89
C LYS A 161 -20.93 9.62 1.69
N LEU A 162 -19.79 9.65 0.98
CA LEU A 162 -18.46 9.56 1.59
C LEU A 162 -18.04 10.86 2.28
N ILE A 163 -18.27 12.02 1.65
CA ILE A 163 -17.81 13.32 2.17
C ILE A 163 -18.41 13.65 3.55
N PRO A 164 -19.73 13.47 3.80
CA PRO A 164 -20.29 13.67 5.14
C PRO A 164 -19.66 12.75 6.18
N LYS A 165 -19.41 11.49 5.83
CA LYS A 165 -18.78 10.51 6.74
C LYS A 165 -17.35 10.92 7.10
N LEU A 166 -16.53 11.29 6.12
CA LEU A 166 -15.17 11.81 6.35
C LEU A 166 -15.19 13.10 7.18
N ASN A 167 -16.16 13.99 6.96
CA ASN A 167 -16.31 15.20 7.76
C ASN A 167 -16.69 14.91 9.21
N THR A 168 -17.49 13.86 9.47
CA THR A 168 -17.76 13.39 10.82
C THR A 168 -16.50 12.86 11.49
N TRP A 169 -15.75 11.98 10.81
CA TRP A 169 -14.53 11.40 11.37
C TRP A 169 -13.43 12.43 11.63
N ARG A 170 -13.18 13.35 10.69
CA ARG A 170 -12.16 14.41 10.88
C ARG A 170 -12.45 15.31 12.08
N ARG A 171 -13.74 15.58 12.36
CA ARG A 171 -14.17 16.37 13.52
C ARG A 171 -14.11 15.56 14.81
N ARG A 172 -14.59 14.31 14.79
CA ARG A 172 -14.60 13.41 15.96
C ARG A 172 -13.19 13.11 16.47
N TYR A 173 -12.22 12.97 15.56
CA TYR A 173 -10.84 12.60 15.88
C TYR A 173 -9.85 13.75 15.61
N GLN A 174 -10.28 15.00 15.82
CA GLN A 174 -9.43 16.17 15.60
C GLN A 174 -8.13 16.08 16.42
N GLY A 175 -6.99 16.35 15.78
CA GLY A 175 -5.66 16.25 16.39
C GLY A 175 -5.16 14.82 16.60
N GLN A 176 -5.83 13.82 16.04
CA GLN A 176 -5.42 12.42 16.08
C GLN A 176 -5.25 11.87 14.65
N PHE A 177 -4.45 10.82 14.51
CA PHE A 177 -4.18 10.20 13.19
C PHE A 177 -5.44 9.82 12.37
N PRO A 178 -6.52 9.26 12.95
CA PRO A 178 -7.76 9.00 12.19
C PRO A 178 -8.40 10.29 11.65
N GLY A 179 -8.30 11.39 12.40
CA GLY A 179 -8.82 12.69 11.98
C GLY A 179 -7.99 13.29 10.84
N GLU A 180 -6.66 13.27 10.95
CA GLU A 180 -5.73 13.76 9.93
C GLU A 180 -5.87 13.01 8.61
N THR A 181 -5.93 11.67 8.66
CA THR A 181 -6.13 10.84 7.45
C THR A 181 -7.49 11.08 6.81
N SER A 182 -8.55 11.21 7.62
CA SER A 182 -9.90 11.54 7.14
C SER A 182 -9.95 12.93 6.52
N ASP A 183 -9.26 13.91 7.11
CA ASP A 183 -9.19 15.28 6.62
C ASP A 183 -8.51 15.36 5.24
N ARG A 184 -7.39 14.65 5.04
CA ARG A 184 -6.75 14.56 3.72
C ARG A 184 -7.68 13.99 2.65
N CYS A 185 -8.43 12.93 2.97
CA CYS A 185 -9.42 12.37 2.05
C CYS A 185 -10.56 13.36 1.76
N TYR A 186 -11.07 14.03 2.80
CA TYR A 186 -12.11 15.04 2.69
C TYR A 186 -11.68 16.18 1.77
N LEU A 187 -10.52 16.78 2.05
CA LEU A 187 -9.97 17.90 1.26
C LEU A 187 -9.67 17.50 -0.18
N SER A 188 -9.24 16.26 -0.42
CA SER A 188 -9.00 15.74 -1.78
C SER A 188 -10.30 15.63 -2.57
N LEU A 189 -11.37 15.15 -1.93
CA LEU A 189 -12.67 14.94 -2.58
C LEU A 189 -13.47 16.24 -2.76
N THR A 190 -13.26 17.23 -1.89
CA THR A 190 -13.87 18.57 -2.01
C THR A 190 -13.09 19.54 -2.89
N GLY A 191 -11.92 19.11 -3.40
CA GLY A 191 -11.14 19.91 -4.35
C GLY A 191 -10.40 21.10 -3.73
N SER A 192 -9.97 20.98 -2.46
CA SER A 192 -9.12 22.00 -1.84
C SER A 192 -7.85 22.23 -2.66
N LEU A 193 -7.58 23.49 -3.03
CA LEU A 193 -6.40 23.85 -3.83
C LEU A 193 -5.10 23.41 -3.15
N GLU A 194 -5.00 23.59 -1.84
CA GLU A 194 -3.84 23.15 -1.05
C GLU A 194 -3.63 21.63 -1.19
N MET A 195 -4.70 20.86 -1.07
CA MET A 195 -4.63 19.40 -1.18
C MET A 195 -4.30 18.95 -2.61
N VAL A 196 -4.79 19.66 -3.63
CA VAL A 196 -4.41 19.39 -5.04
C VAL A 196 -2.90 19.57 -5.25
N VAL A 197 -2.32 20.65 -4.74
CA VAL A 197 -0.87 20.91 -4.82
C VAL A 197 -0.10 19.84 -4.05
N LEU A 198 -0.52 19.55 -2.82
CA LEU A 198 0.13 18.54 -1.98
C LEU A 198 0.08 17.14 -2.62
N SER A 199 -1.08 16.74 -3.15
CA SER A 199 -1.24 15.46 -3.87
C SER A 199 -0.31 15.37 -5.07
N LYS A 200 -0.15 16.47 -5.83
CA LYS A 200 0.79 16.50 -6.96
C LYS A 200 2.24 16.29 -6.50
N MET A 201 2.67 17.00 -5.45
CA MET A 201 4.01 16.83 -4.88
C MET A 201 4.25 15.42 -4.32
N MET A 202 3.27 14.86 -3.63
CA MET A 202 3.33 13.49 -3.11
C MET A 202 3.43 12.46 -4.24
N LYS A 203 2.62 12.63 -5.31
CA LYS A 203 2.68 11.77 -6.49
C LYS A 203 4.05 11.84 -7.16
N GLU A 204 4.58 13.04 -7.37
CA GLU A 204 5.93 13.23 -7.92
C GLU A 204 7.01 12.55 -7.06
N THR A 205 6.89 12.63 -5.74
CA THR A 205 7.80 11.97 -4.80
C THR A 205 7.73 10.44 -4.91
N LEU A 206 6.52 9.88 -4.96
CA LEU A 206 6.30 8.44 -5.11
C LEU A 206 6.77 7.91 -6.47
N GLU A 207 6.60 8.69 -7.53
CA GLU A 207 7.03 8.32 -8.87
C GLU A 207 8.51 8.61 -9.16
N LYS A 208 9.19 9.40 -8.32
CA LYS A 208 10.60 9.78 -8.50
C LYS A 208 11.52 8.58 -8.77
N PRO A 209 11.46 7.46 -8.02
CA PRO A 209 12.31 6.29 -8.29
C PRO A 209 12.07 5.65 -9.65
N LEU A 210 10.87 5.88 -10.23
CA LEU A 210 10.48 5.37 -11.54
C LEU A 210 10.79 6.34 -12.67
N ASN A 211 11.08 7.61 -12.40
CA ASN A 211 11.24 8.62 -13.46
C ASN A 211 12.64 9.26 -13.46
N GLN A 212 13.43 9.07 -12.39
CA GLN A 212 14.74 9.69 -12.21
C GLN A 212 15.84 8.63 -11.98
N CYS A 213 17.08 8.99 -12.32
CA CYS A 213 18.25 8.18 -12.05
C CYS A 213 18.43 7.90 -10.54
N GLY A 214 18.63 6.64 -10.16
CA GLY A 214 18.86 6.24 -8.76
C GLY A 214 20.26 6.51 -8.20
N VAL A 215 21.17 7.10 -8.99
CA VAL A 215 22.53 7.43 -8.54
C VAL A 215 22.50 8.72 -7.73
N ARG A 216 23.11 8.72 -6.56
CA ARG A 216 23.20 9.90 -5.68
C ARG A 216 23.81 11.09 -6.43
N GLY A 217 23.09 12.21 -6.43
CA GLY A 217 23.51 13.45 -7.10
C GLY A 217 23.21 13.51 -8.60
N CYS A 218 22.55 12.50 -9.18
CA CYS A 218 22.11 12.55 -10.57
C CYS A 218 20.63 12.94 -10.65
N ASP A 219 20.34 14.14 -11.15
CA ASP A 219 18.95 14.60 -11.30
C ASP A 219 18.30 14.28 -12.65
N ARG A 220 19.01 13.56 -13.53
CA ARG A 220 18.51 13.26 -14.87
C ARG A 220 17.23 12.42 -14.81
N ARG A 221 16.18 12.93 -15.45
CA ARG A 221 15.01 12.14 -15.80
C ARG A 221 15.37 11.17 -16.92
N VAL A 222 14.82 9.97 -16.86
CA VAL A 222 15.10 8.92 -17.84
C VAL A 222 13.83 8.62 -18.58
N ASP A 223 13.76 9.01 -19.86
CA ASP A 223 12.65 8.65 -20.73
C ASP A 223 12.73 7.16 -21.08
N SER A 224 11.59 6.48 -21.05
CA SER A 224 11.46 5.02 -21.06
C SER A 224 11.78 4.43 -22.43
N VAL A 225 13.03 4.03 -22.68
CA VAL A 225 13.36 2.98 -23.67
C VAL A 225 14.64 2.28 -23.24
N GLY A 226 14.54 1.22 -22.45
CA GLY A 226 15.70 0.42 -22.03
C GLY A 226 15.31 -1.02 -21.68
N PRO A 227 16.21 -2.00 -21.89
CA PRO A 227 15.92 -3.42 -21.73
C PRO A 227 15.54 -3.79 -20.29
N GLU A 228 15.03 -5.02 -20.12
CA GLU A 228 14.40 -5.63 -18.92
C GLU A 228 15.03 -5.35 -17.54
N LEU A 229 16.29 -4.93 -17.48
CA LEU A 229 17.02 -4.63 -16.24
C LEU A 229 16.67 -3.28 -15.59
N GLN A 230 15.87 -2.42 -16.23
CA GLN A 230 15.52 -1.07 -15.72
C GLN A 230 14.17 -0.98 -14.99
N GLN A 231 13.71 -2.10 -14.45
CA GLN A 231 12.30 -2.31 -14.15
C GLN A 231 11.82 -1.79 -12.78
N CYS A 232 12.72 -1.54 -11.83
CA CYS A 232 12.38 -1.05 -10.48
C CYS A 232 13.20 0.15 -10.00
N SER A 233 14.31 0.48 -10.65
CA SER A 233 14.99 1.77 -10.52
C SER A 233 15.57 2.18 -11.87
N ARG A 234 15.46 3.46 -12.24
CA ARG A 234 16.02 3.95 -13.51
C ARG A 234 17.47 4.37 -13.35
N GLN A 235 18.28 4.17 -14.38
CA GLN A 235 19.60 4.78 -14.52
C GLN A 235 19.72 5.41 -15.89
N CYS A 236 20.30 6.62 -15.95
CA CYS A 236 20.41 7.38 -17.19
C CYS A 236 21.53 6.91 -18.13
N GLY A 237 22.13 5.74 -17.87
CA GLY A 237 23.17 5.14 -18.71
C GLY A 237 23.91 3.98 -18.05
N ALA A 238 24.67 3.22 -18.84
CA ALA A 238 25.39 2.02 -18.39
C ALA A 238 26.40 2.29 -17.26
N SER A 239 27.05 3.46 -17.26
CA SER A 239 27.96 3.88 -16.19
C SER A 239 27.24 3.98 -14.84
N HIS A 240 26.12 4.70 -14.80
CA HIS A 240 25.31 4.87 -13.60
C HIS A 240 24.64 3.57 -13.16
N GLN A 241 24.26 2.70 -14.11
CA GLN A 241 23.79 1.35 -13.78
C GLN A 241 24.87 0.54 -13.09
N LYS A 242 26.08 0.48 -13.65
CA LYS A 242 27.21 -0.25 -13.04
C LYS A 242 27.56 0.29 -11.65
N GLN A 243 27.54 1.61 -11.48
CA GLN A 243 27.79 2.27 -10.19
C GLN A 243 26.73 1.91 -9.13
N HIS A 244 25.45 1.96 -9.51
CA HIS A 244 24.34 1.71 -8.59
C HIS A 244 24.06 0.21 -8.35
N TRP A 245 24.50 -0.68 -9.25
CA TRP A 245 24.12 -2.09 -9.26
C TRP A 245 24.42 -2.82 -7.96
N THR A 246 25.57 -2.56 -7.33
CA THR A 246 25.99 -3.25 -6.09
C THR A 246 25.00 -3.04 -4.94
N GLU A 247 24.41 -1.84 -4.87
CA GLU A 247 23.38 -1.50 -3.90
C GLU A 247 22.00 -1.99 -4.36
N HIS A 248 21.65 -1.70 -5.62
CA HIS A 248 20.34 -1.99 -6.18
C HIS A 248 20.01 -3.48 -6.28
N LYS A 249 20.98 -4.34 -6.58
CA LYS A 249 20.74 -5.78 -6.79
C LYS A 249 20.08 -6.48 -5.61
N LYS A 250 20.19 -5.92 -4.39
CA LYS A 250 19.58 -6.46 -3.16
C LYS A 250 18.05 -6.28 -3.14
N SER A 251 17.55 -5.29 -3.88
CA SER A 251 16.13 -4.90 -3.97
C SER A 251 15.54 -5.04 -5.38
N CYS A 252 16.35 -5.49 -6.35
CA CYS A 252 15.92 -5.75 -7.72
C CYS A 252 15.42 -7.20 -7.86
N TYR A 253 14.12 -7.36 -8.04
CA TYR A 253 13.44 -8.63 -8.23
C TYR A 253 12.61 -8.57 -9.53
N PRO A 254 12.52 -9.67 -10.29
CA PRO A 254 11.60 -9.73 -11.43
C PRO A 254 10.15 -9.51 -10.97
N ALA A 255 9.47 -8.55 -11.61
CA ALA A 255 8.06 -8.29 -11.36
C ALA A 255 7.19 -9.23 -12.20
N THR A 256 6.07 -9.69 -11.64
CA THR A 256 5.11 -10.57 -12.32
C THR A 256 4.03 -9.82 -13.13
N PHE A 257 4.27 -8.54 -13.44
CA PHE A 257 3.31 -7.61 -14.05
C PHE A 257 3.96 -6.51 -14.90
#